data_AF-A0A954SPV6-F1
#
_entry.id   AF-A0A954SPV6-F1
#
_cell.length_a   1.000
_cell.length_b   1.000
_cell.length_c   1.000
_cell.angle_alpha   90.00
_cell.angle_beta   90.00
_cell.angle_gamma   90.00
#
_symmetry.space_group_name_H-M   'P 1'
#
loop_
_entity.id
_entity.type
_entity.pdbx_description
1 polymer ?
#
loop_
_entity_poly.entity_id
_entity_poly.type
_entity_poly.pdbx_seq_one_letter_code
_entity_poly.pdbx_strand_id
1 'polypeptide(L)'
;NLRTPDCLDFLTDLHRHVRRKIIVVWDRLNVHRSAARQFAKRHPGWFDFEWLPAYAPDLNPIEQLWNHTKYSELANVIPDGLEDLYDLVEFTIDTNRHDPQLLRSFLNYTKLAF
;
A
#
# COMPACT_ATOMS: atom_id res chain seq x y z
N ASN A 1 13.52 -8.57 -0.85
CA ASN A 1 12.43 -9.43 -1.35
C ASN A 1 11.38 -9.60 -0.28
N LEU A 2 10.13 -9.21 -0.56
CA LEU A 2 9.00 -9.38 0.33
C LEU A 2 8.62 -10.86 0.47
N ARG A 3 8.36 -11.33 1.70
CA ARG A 3 7.98 -12.72 1.99
C ARG A 3 6.68 -12.76 2.80
N THR A 4 6.06 -13.93 2.84
CA THR A 4 4.79 -14.11 3.56
C THR A 4 4.85 -13.74 5.05
N PRO A 5 5.90 -14.08 5.82
CA PRO A 5 6.00 -13.67 7.21
C PRO A 5 5.96 -12.15 7.38
N ASP A 6 6.65 -11.41 6.50
CA ASP A 6 6.70 -9.95 6.56
C ASP A 6 5.29 -9.34 6.43
N CYS A 7 4.43 -9.90 5.56
CA CYS A 7 3.03 -9.49 5.45
C CYS A 7 2.18 -9.87 6.67
N LEU A 8 2.43 -11.02 7.29
CA LEU A 8 1.68 -11.47 8.47
C LEU A 8 1.97 -10.57 9.68
N ASP A 9 3.24 -10.21 9.88
CA ASP A 9 3.68 -9.31 10.94
C ASP A 9 3.05 -7.93 10.75
N PHE A 10 3.11 -7.39 9.52
CA PHE A 10 2.47 -6.12 9.19
C PHE A 10 0.96 -6.12 9.44
N LEU A 11 0.22 -7.14 8.99
CA LEU A 11 -1.23 -7.23 9.24
C LEU A 11 -1.56 -7.32 10.74
N THR A 12 -0.71 -7.98 11.52
CA THR A 12 -0.87 -8.08 12.97
C THR A 12 -0.74 -6.69 13.62
N ASP A 13 0.28 -5.93 13.23
CA ASP A 13 0.52 -4.60 13.78
C ASP A 13 -0.51 -3.58 13.29
N LEU A 14 -0.94 -3.68 12.03
CA LEU A 14 -2.02 -2.87 11.47
C LEU A 14 -3.31 -3.05 12.26
N HIS A 15 -3.71 -4.29 12.55
CA HIS A 15 -4.92 -4.53 13.35
C HIS A 15 -4.77 -4.00 14.79
N ARG A 16 -3.59 -4.18 15.42
CA ARG A 16 -3.33 -3.66 16.77
C ARG A 16 -3.43 -2.13 16.84
N HIS A 17 -3.02 -1.44 15.77
CA HIS A 17 -3.07 0.01 15.66
C HIS A 17 -4.50 0.52 15.42
N VAL A 18 -5.23 -0.10 14.49
CA VAL A 18 -6.53 0.40 14.01
C VAL A 18 -7.72 -0.11 14.83
N ARG A 19 -7.63 -1.35 15.37
CA ARG A 19 -8.60 -2.03 16.27
C ARG A 19 -10.06 -2.06 15.80
N ARG A 20 -10.27 -2.16 14.50
CA ARG A 20 -11.58 -2.32 13.86
C ARG A 20 -11.42 -3.25 12.67
N LYS A 21 -12.55 -3.73 12.15
CA LYS A 21 -12.59 -4.50 10.91
C LYS A 21 -12.02 -3.66 9.76
N ILE A 22 -11.11 -4.23 8.99
CA ILE A 22 -10.42 -3.55 7.88
C ILE A 22 -10.64 -4.34 6.59
N ILE A 23 -10.91 -3.62 5.50
CA ILE A 23 -10.89 -4.19 4.15
C ILE A 23 -9.48 -3.99 3.59
N VAL A 24 -8.81 -5.07 3.24
CA VAL A 24 -7.48 -5.06 2.62
C VAL A 24 -7.65 -5.33 1.13
N VAL A 25 -7.33 -4.33 0.31
CA VAL A 25 -7.34 -4.44 -1.14
C VAL A 25 -5.92 -4.73 -1.62
N TRP A 26 -5.70 -5.89 -2.23
CA TRP A 26 -4.38 -6.32 -2.68
C TRP A 26 -4.35 -6.78 -4.14
N ASP A 27 -3.18 -6.66 -4.76
CA ASP A 27 -2.87 -7.36 -6.00
C ASP A 27 -2.80 -8.88 -5.79
N ARG A 28 -2.58 -9.62 -6.88
CA ARG A 28 -2.59 -11.08 -6.87
C ARG A 28 -1.24 -11.72 -6.59
N LEU A 29 -0.27 -10.99 -6.01
CA LEU A 29 1.04 -11.53 -5.66
C LEU A 29 0.90 -12.78 -4.78
N ASN A 30 1.66 -13.84 -5.07
CA ASN A 30 1.59 -15.10 -4.35
C ASN A 30 1.84 -14.95 -2.84
N VAL A 31 2.71 -14.00 -2.48
CA VAL A 31 3.01 -13.64 -1.09
C VAL A 31 1.76 -13.14 -0.35
N HIS A 32 1.02 -12.20 -0.94
CA HIS A 32 -0.24 -11.67 -0.41
C HIS A 32 -1.29 -12.76 -0.27
N ARG A 33 -1.45 -13.60 -1.29
CA ARG A 33 -2.42 -14.72 -1.28
C ARG A 33 -2.10 -15.73 -0.17
N SER A 34 -0.82 -16.06 0.02
CA SER A 34 -0.38 -16.94 1.11
C SER A 34 -0.65 -16.30 2.47
N ALA A 35 -0.32 -15.01 2.63
CA ALA A 35 -0.56 -14.27 3.87
C ALA A 35 -2.05 -14.21 4.22
N ALA A 36 -2.91 -13.80 3.27
CA ALA A 36 -4.35 -13.72 3.48
C ALA A 36 -4.96 -15.06 3.92
N ARG A 37 -4.58 -16.17 3.27
CA ARG A 37 -5.06 -17.52 3.65
C ARG A 37 -4.62 -17.90 5.07
N GLN A 38 -3.35 -17.67 5.41
CA GLN A 38 -2.82 -18.01 6.73
C GLN A 38 -3.44 -17.12 7.82
N PHE A 39 -3.61 -15.83 7.54
CA PHE A 39 -4.16 -14.86 8.48
C PHE A 39 -5.64 -15.12 8.74
N ALA A 40 -6.43 -15.34 7.69
CA ALA A 40 -7.86 -15.66 7.82
C ALA A 40 -8.11 -16.90 8.68
N LYS A 41 -7.21 -17.89 8.63
CA LYS A 41 -7.27 -19.09 9.48
C LYS A 41 -6.96 -18.78 10.96
N ARG A 42 -6.00 -17.89 11.22
CA ARG A 42 -5.53 -17.58 12.60
C ARG A 42 -6.41 -16.54 13.30
N HIS A 43 -6.98 -15.59 12.54
CA HIS A 43 -7.69 -14.43 13.07
C HIS A 43 -8.98 -14.19 12.25
N PRO A 44 -9.98 -15.09 12.37
CA PRO A 44 -11.23 -14.93 11.63
C PRO A 44 -11.92 -13.61 12.02
N GLY A 45 -12.31 -12.83 11.02
CA GLY A 45 -13.10 -11.60 11.20
C GLY A 45 -12.30 -10.30 11.39
N TRP A 46 -10.97 -10.34 11.50
CA TRP A 46 -10.15 -9.12 11.59
C TRP A 46 -10.10 -8.34 10.26
N PHE A 47 -10.07 -9.07 9.15
CA PHE A 47 -9.91 -8.50 7.81
C PHE A 47 -10.88 -9.14 6.81
N ASP A 48 -11.39 -8.32 5.89
CA ASP A 48 -11.93 -8.78 4.60
C ASP A 48 -10.86 -8.53 3.53
N PHE A 49 -10.53 -9.53 2.72
CA PHE A 49 -9.53 -9.39 1.66
C PHE A 49 -10.20 -9.29 0.30
N GLU A 50 -10.01 -8.16 -0.37
CA GLU A 50 -10.46 -7.90 -1.73
C GLU A 50 -9.28 -7.94 -2.70
N TRP A 51 -9.49 -8.58 -3.86
CA TRP A 51 -8.42 -8.79 -4.83
C TRP A 51 -8.64 -7.95 -6.07
N LEU A 52 -7.65 -7.14 -6.41
CA LEU A 52 -7.61 -6.46 -7.70
C LEU A 52 -7.59 -7.50 -8.84
N PRO A 53 -8.15 -7.16 -10.02
CA PRO A 53 -7.99 -7.97 -11.22
C PRO A 53 -6.51 -8.21 -11.55
N ALA A 54 -6.22 -9.34 -12.19
CA ALA A 54 -4.85 -9.63 -12.61
C ALA A 54 -4.41 -8.61 -13.67
N TYR A 55 -3.16 -8.13 -13.58
CA TYR A 55 -2.55 -7.21 -14.54
C TYR A 55 -3.33 -5.89 -14.73
N ALA A 56 -3.98 -5.38 -13.68
CA ALA A 56 -4.69 -4.10 -13.70
C ALA A 56 -4.00 -3.06 -12.79
N PRO A 57 -2.80 -2.58 -13.16
CA PRO A 57 -2.09 -1.57 -12.37
C PRO A 57 -2.89 -0.27 -12.22
N ASP A 58 -3.68 0.11 -13.23
CA ASP A 58 -4.54 1.30 -13.20
C ASP A 58 -5.61 1.28 -12.10
N LEU A 59 -5.93 0.09 -11.56
CA LEU A 59 -6.86 -0.08 -10.45
C LEU A 59 -6.16 -0.11 -9.08
N ASN A 60 -4.82 -0.10 -9.05
CA ASN A 60 -4.07 -0.12 -7.81
C ASN A 60 -3.73 1.32 -7.39
N PRO A 61 -4.36 1.86 -6.33
CA PRO A 61 -4.18 3.26 -5.95
C PRO A 61 -2.74 3.58 -5.51
N ILE A 62 -1.95 2.57 -5.12
CA ILE A 62 -0.55 2.78 -4.78
C ILE A 62 0.28 3.18 -6.01
N GLU A 63 -0.10 2.77 -7.22
CA GLU A 63 0.58 3.19 -8.46
C GLU A 63 0.44 4.70 -8.67
N GLN A 64 -0.70 5.27 -8.27
CA GLN A 64 -0.91 6.73 -8.34
C GLN A 64 -0.07 7.47 -7.31
N LEU A 65 0.10 6.93 -6.10
CA LEU A 65 1.05 7.46 -5.12
C LEU A 65 2.47 7.41 -5.67
N TRP A 66 2.91 6.27 -6.23
CA TRP A 66 4.24 6.14 -6.84
C TRP A 66 4.47 7.11 -7.99
N ASN A 67 3.49 7.25 -8.87
CA ASN A 67 3.54 8.20 -9.97
C ASN A 67 3.62 9.64 -9.48
N HIS A 68 2.85 10.00 -8.44
CA HIS A 68 2.88 11.33 -7.84
C HIS A 68 4.25 11.64 -7.23
N THR A 69 4.77 10.74 -6.40
CA THR A 69 6.09 10.89 -5.79
C THR A 69 7.19 11.01 -6.84
N LYS A 70 7.18 10.16 -7.88
CA LYS A 70 8.24 10.13 -8.89
C LYS A 70 8.19 11.29 -9.88
N TYR A 71 7.01 11.66 -10.37
CA TYR A 71 6.86 12.59 -11.50
C TYR A 71 6.30 13.96 -11.10
N SER A 72 5.90 14.16 -9.85
CA SER A 72 5.51 15.47 -9.31
C SER A 72 6.52 15.94 -8.27
N GLU A 73 6.67 15.21 -7.17
CA GLU A 73 7.40 15.69 -5.99
C GLU A 73 8.91 15.59 -6.16
N LEU A 74 9.39 14.46 -6.69
CA LEU A 74 10.81 14.23 -6.98
C LEU A 74 11.16 14.53 -8.44
N ALA A 75 10.27 15.23 -9.16
CA ALA A 75 10.54 15.63 -10.53
C ALA A 75 11.76 16.56 -10.57
N ASN A 76 12.76 16.18 -11.36
CA ASN A 76 14.01 16.92 -11.54
C ASN A 76 14.89 17.03 -10.29
N VAL A 77 14.61 16.26 -9.23
CA VAL A 77 15.55 16.12 -8.11
C VAL A 77 16.70 15.22 -8.55
N ILE A 78 17.92 15.69 -8.35
CA ILE A 78 19.14 14.93 -8.61
C ILE A 78 19.74 14.59 -7.25
N PRO A 79 19.53 13.37 -6.74
CA PRO A 79 20.05 12.98 -5.45
C PRO A 79 21.57 12.84 -5.50
N ASP A 80 22.25 13.17 -4.41
CA ASP A 80 23.71 13.08 -4.29
C ASP A 80 24.20 11.62 -4.16
N GLY A 81 23.28 10.70 -3.91
CA GLY A 81 23.55 9.27 -3.81
C GLY A 81 22.30 8.45 -3.49
N LEU A 82 22.52 7.15 -3.25
CA LEU A 82 21.43 6.24 -2.95
C LEU A 82 20.75 6.53 -1.59
N GLU A 83 21.53 6.92 -0.58
CA GLU A 83 21.00 7.28 0.75
C GLU A 83 20.10 8.52 0.67
N ASP A 84 20.58 9.56 0.01
CA ASP A 84 19.81 10.80 -0.21
C ASP A 84 18.51 10.53 -0.99
N LEU A 85 18.55 9.63 -1.99
CA LEU A 85 17.34 9.19 -2.67
C LEU A 85 16.36 8.46 -1.74
N TYR A 86 16.85 7.61 -0.82
CA TYR A 86 16.00 6.93 0.15
C TYR A 86 15.33 7.92 1.09
N ASP A 87 16.11 8.84 1.65
CA ASP A 87 15.61 9.88 2.58
C ASP A 87 14.55 10.76 1.91
N LEU A 88 14.80 11.18 0.65
CA LEU A 88 13.84 11.95 -0.13
C LEU A 88 12.53 11.20 -0.36
N VAL A 89 12.60 9.92 -0.77
CA VAL A 89 11.41 9.09 -1.00
C VAL A 89 10.64 8.89 0.30
N GLU A 90 11.31 8.59 1.41
CA GLU A 90 10.68 8.39 2.71
C GLU A 90 9.98 9.68 3.19
N PHE A 91 10.69 10.80 3.14
CA PHE A 91 10.15 12.11 3.50
C PHE A 91 8.90 12.47 2.68
N THR A 92 8.95 12.24 1.37
CA THR A 92 7.83 12.50 0.47
C THR A 92 6.62 11.62 0.78
N ILE A 93 6.82 10.32 1.00
CA ILE A 93 5.74 9.41 1.35
C ILE A 93 5.13 9.76 2.71
N ASP A 94 5.95 10.12 3.71
CA ASP A 94 5.44 10.54 5.02
C ASP A 94 4.70 11.88 4.93
N THR A 95 5.13 12.81 4.07
CA THR A 95 4.40 14.04 3.80
C THR A 95 3.00 13.75 3.23
N ASN A 96 2.93 12.90 2.20
CA ASN A 96 1.67 12.48 1.57
C ASN A 96 0.72 11.77 2.54
N ARG A 97 1.26 11.01 3.49
CA ARG A 97 0.48 10.35 4.55
C ARG A 97 -0.36 11.33 5.36
N HIS A 98 0.11 12.58 5.52
CA HIS A 98 -0.56 13.62 6.28
C HIS A 98 -1.58 14.43 5.47
N ASP A 99 -1.80 14.11 4.18
CA ASP A 99 -2.83 14.71 3.33
C ASP A 99 -3.94 13.69 2.95
N PRO A 100 -5.02 13.61 3.75
CA PRO A 100 -6.13 12.71 3.45
C PRO A 100 -6.88 13.04 2.15
N GLN A 101 -6.85 14.28 1.67
CA GLN A 101 -7.53 14.65 0.43
C GLN A 101 -6.76 14.10 -0.77
N LEU A 102 -5.45 14.24 -0.77
CA LEU A 102 -4.57 13.65 -1.77
C LEU A 102 -4.71 12.12 -1.81
N LEU A 103 -4.64 11.44 -0.66
CA LEU A 103 -4.80 9.99 -0.60
C LEU A 103 -6.17 9.53 -1.12
N ARG A 104 -7.25 10.27 -0.82
CA ARG A 104 -8.58 10.00 -1.37
C ARG A 104 -8.65 10.22 -2.88
N SER A 105 -7.91 11.20 -3.41
CA SER A 105 -7.86 11.45 -4.86
C SER A 105 -7.30 10.25 -5.63
N PHE A 106 -6.29 9.57 -5.08
CA PHE A 106 -5.73 8.35 -5.67
C PHE A 106 -6.73 7.20 -5.68
N LEU A 107 -7.51 7.02 -4.61
CA LEU A 107 -8.60 6.04 -4.58
C LEU A 107 -9.68 6.39 -5.61
N ASN A 108 -10.11 7.65 -5.67
CA ASN A 108 -11.14 8.09 -6.61
C ASN A 108 -10.71 7.89 -8.08
N TYR A 109 -9.42 8.03 -8.38
CA TYR A 109 -8.89 7.79 -9.73
C TYR A 109 -9.13 6.35 -10.20
N THR A 110 -9.02 5.37 -9.30
CA THR A 110 -9.24 3.94 -9.62
C THR A 110 -10.69 3.60 -9.94
N LYS A 111 -11.65 4.49 -9.61
CA LYS A 111 -13.09 4.28 -9.76
C LYS A 111 -13.61 3.01 -9.09
N LEU A 112 -12.89 2.48 -8.10
CA LEU A 112 -13.34 1.34 -7.32
C LEU A 112 -14.54 1.75 -6.46
N ALA A 113 -15.60 0.94 -6.51
CA ALA A 113 -16.76 1.11 -5.64
C ALA A 113 -16.45 0.42 -4.30
N PHE A 114 -16.40 1.20 -3.22
CA PHE A 114 -16.23 0.72 -1.84
C PHE A 114 -17.42 1.18 -0.98
#